data_AF-A0A0F7VF25-F1
#
_entry.id   AF-A0A0F7VF25-F1
#
_cell.length_a   1.000
_cell.length_b   1.000
_cell.length_c   1.000
_cell.angle_alpha   90.00
_cell.angle_beta   90.00
_cell.angle_gamma   90.00
#
_symmetry.space_group_name_H-M   'P 1'
#
loop_
_entity.id
_entity.type
_entity.pdbx_description
1 polymer ?
#
loop_
_entity_poly.entity_id
_entity_poly.type
_entity_poly.pdbx_seq_one_letter_code
_entity_poly.pdbx_strand_id
1 'polypeptide(L)'
;MSDEPATFKPALILHGGAGNIQRAKLPPDLYAKHHASLQSYLRSTYTLLKEGASALDAAVHAVSLMEDDELFNCGRGSVFTTAGTIEMEASIMVATVQDPDQNRPGEMKKAAAVMNVRNVRHPIQLARESLLRTGYTPDGKTKKDGGSMHPQLAGPHVETLAREWGLEFKPDEWFWTQRRWDEHRRGLEGKEEPISLSQGTVGCVCLDQWGNLAVATSTGGKTNKLPGRIGDTPTLGAGFWADAWDVTFPGPEAASPVIPNSKVGAVSATPRCTGNLATSTMASVQEFCGNLGDSLRSCLAPRSQPESPDPPAYSSRSSSPRASVVVQVSGKSCCMRGSTCARKAIAISGTGDGDAFLRLAAAHSVASLSRLQNYSLTEAVKFVAGSNGALQRSAGPRWGVTGEGEGGFIGIELDEEHSTRSTGRLEKLRRGNVVCDYNCGGMWRAWVEPGQNGKDVERIMVFREKYE
;
A
#
# COMPACT_ATOMS: atom_id res chain seq x y z
N MET A 1 16.67 16.99 -17.60
CA MET A 1 15.26 17.27 -17.90
C MET A 1 14.96 16.60 -19.23
N SER A 2 13.99 15.70 -19.27
CA SER A 2 13.56 15.03 -20.51
C SER A 2 12.85 16.02 -21.41
N ASP A 3 13.22 16.09 -22.69
CA ASP A 3 12.58 16.90 -23.74
C ASP A 3 11.19 16.36 -24.16
N GLU A 4 10.58 15.51 -23.34
CA GLU A 4 9.33 14.84 -23.68
C GLU A 4 8.12 15.71 -23.32
N PRO A 5 7.16 15.91 -24.25
CA PRO A 5 6.00 16.74 -23.99
C PRO A 5 5.15 16.17 -22.84
N ALA A 6 4.60 17.06 -22.02
CA ALA A 6 3.66 16.68 -20.97
C ALA A 6 2.41 16.01 -21.58
N THR A 7 2.03 14.84 -21.03
CA THR A 7 0.82 14.10 -21.44
C THR A 7 -0.24 14.05 -20.33
N PHE A 8 0.15 14.37 -19.10
CA PHE A 8 -0.72 14.47 -17.93
C PHE A 8 -0.59 15.82 -17.24
N LYS A 9 -1.69 16.25 -16.62
CA LYS A 9 -1.65 17.27 -15.59
C LYS A 9 -1.20 16.59 -14.29
N PRO A 10 -0.17 17.10 -13.60
CA PRO A 10 0.26 16.51 -12.34
C PRO A 10 -0.85 16.48 -11.29
N ALA A 11 -0.86 15.42 -10.50
CA ALA A 11 -1.77 15.23 -9.37
C ALA A 11 -0.99 14.78 -8.13
N LEU A 12 -1.50 15.18 -6.96
CA LEU A 12 -0.82 15.01 -5.69
C LEU A 12 -1.85 14.88 -4.57
N ILE A 13 -1.66 13.88 -3.70
CA ILE A 13 -2.35 13.77 -2.41
C ILE A 13 -1.37 13.32 -1.32
N LEU A 14 -1.50 13.92 -0.13
CA LEU A 14 -0.73 13.67 1.08
C LEU A 14 -1.66 13.17 2.19
N HIS A 15 -1.15 12.35 3.10
CA HIS A 15 -1.77 12.09 4.40
C HIS A 15 -0.78 12.29 5.55
N GLY A 16 -1.28 12.88 6.64
CA GLY A 16 -0.60 13.04 7.93
C GLY A 16 -1.05 12.03 8.98
N GLY A 17 -1.76 10.98 8.55
CA GLY A 17 -2.19 9.85 9.37
C GLY A 17 -3.69 9.83 9.70
N ALA A 18 -4.20 8.61 9.93
CA ALA A 18 -5.58 8.33 10.35
C ALA A 18 -5.66 7.76 11.78
N GLY A 19 -6.83 7.86 12.40
CA GLY A 19 -7.13 7.22 13.69
C GLY A 19 -8.38 7.80 14.35
N ASN A 20 -8.57 7.47 15.63
CA ASN A 20 -9.67 7.98 16.46
C ASN A 20 -9.50 9.46 16.86
N ILE A 21 -9.24 10.34 15.89
CA ILE A 21 -9.17 11.79 16.07
C ILE A 21 -10.58 12.29 16.36
N GLN A 22 -10.80 12.81 17.57
CA GLN A 22 -12.11 13.33 17.97
C GLN A 22 -12.16 14.84 17.75
N ARG A 23 -13.12 15.30 16.93
CA ARG A 23 -13.30 16.72 16.63
C ARG A 23 -13.42 17.59 17.88
N ALA A 24 -14.18 17.13 18.87
CA ALA A 24 -14.38 17.84 20.14
C ALA A 24 -13.11 17.92 21.02
N LYS A 25 -12.13 17.05 20.80
CA LYS A 25 -10.87 17.01 21.57
C LYS A 25 -9.68 17.59 20.80
N LEU A 26 -9.84 17.96 19.53
CA LEU A 26 -8.77 18.54 18.72
C LEU A 26 -8.70 20.06 18.95
N PRO A 27 -7.65 20.58 19.61
CA PRO A 27 -7.54 22.01 19.88
C PRO A 27 -7.37 22.84 18.59
N PRO A 28 -7.97 24.05 18.51
CA PRO A 28 -7.87 24.89 17.32
C PRO A 28 -6.46 25.27 16.91
N ASP A 29 -5.55 25.49 17.88
CA ASP A 29 -4.15 25.80 17.59
C ASP A 29 -3.41 24.59 16.98
N LEU A 30 -3.68 23.39 17.49
CA LEU A 30 -3.11 22.15 16.97
C LEU A 30 -3.65 21.84 15.57
N TYR A 31 -4.94 22.07 15.35
CA TYR A 31 -5.54 21.99 14.02
C TYR A 31 -4.86 22.95 13.04
N ALA A 32 -4.70 24.22 13.43
CA ALA A 32 -4.08 25.25 12.59
C ALA A 32 -2.62 24.90 12.25
N LYS A 33 -1.85 24.35 13.20
CA LYS A 33 -0.47 23.88 12.98
C LYS A 33 -0.41 22.76 11.93
N HIS A 34 -1.19 21.68 12.10
CA HIS A 34 -1.22 20.58 11.13
C HIS A 34 -1.69 21.06 9.75
N HIS A 35 -2.71 21.93 9.72
CA HIS A 35 -3.21 22.50 8.48
C HIS A 35 -2.13 23.31 7.75
N ALA A 36 -1.40 24.17 8.47
CA ALA A 36 -0.33 24.99 7.91
C ALA A 36 0.82 24.13 7.36
N SER A 37 1.27 23.11 8.11
CA SER A 37 2.30 22.17 7.66
C SER A 37 1.87 21.45 6.38
N LEU A 38 0.68 20.82 6.37
CA LEU A 38 0.18 20.10 5.19
C LEU A 38 0.00 21.03 3.97
N GLN A 39 -0.47 22.25 4.18
CA GLN A 39 -0.60 23.23 3.10
C GLN A 39 0.77 23.62 2.52
N SER A 40 1.77 23.83 3.37
CA SER A 40 3.14 24.12 2.94
C SER A 40 3.72 22.99 2.09
N TYR A 41 3.57 21.74 2.56
CA TYR A 41 4.09 20.57 1.86
C TYR A 41 3.38 20.34 0.54
N LEU A 42 2.05 20.48 0.52
CA LEU A 42 1.26 20.38 -0.70
C LEU A 42 1.75 21.37 -1.76
N ARG A 43 1.95 22.65 -1.38
CA ARG A 43 2.40 23.70 -2.29
C ARG A 43 3.82 23.47 -2.80
N SER A 44 4.74 23.11 -1.91
CA SER A 44 6.13 22.85 -2.27
C SER A 44 6.23 21.69 -3.26
N THR A 45 5.61 20.55 -2.93
CA THR A 45 5.62 19.35 -3.79
C THR A 45 4.88 19.58 -5.11
N TYR A 46 3.73 20.26 -5.10
CA TYR A 46 3.01 20.55 -6.34
C TYR A 46 3.78 21.51 -7.25
N THR A 47 4.57 22.41 -6.69
CA THR A 47 5.47 23.28 -7.45
C THR A 47 6.56 22.46 -8.14
N LEU A 48 7.22 21.56 -7.42
CA LEU A 48 8.21 20.63 -8.01
C LEU A 48 7.63 19.82 -9.17
N LEU A 49 6.42 19.28 -9.02
CA LEU A 49 5.76 18.53 -10.09
C LEU A 49 5.48 19.41 -11.33
N LYS A 50 5.05 20.67 -11.14
CA LYS A 50 4.81 21.62 -12.25
C LYS A 50 6.10 22.04 -12.95
N GLU A 51 7.23 21.99 -12.25
CA GLU A 51 8.56 22.28 -12.78
C GLU A 51 9.21 21.06 -13.46
N GLY A 52 8.48 19.93 -13.55
CA GLY A 52 8.92 18.73 -14.24
C GLY A 52 9.72 17.76 -13.36
N ALA A 53 9.55 17.79 -12.04
CA ALA A 53 10.06 16.70 -11.20
C ALA A 53 9.32 15.39 -11.49
N SER A 54 10.03 14.26 -11.31
CA SER A 54 9.42 12.93 -11.39
C SER A 54 8.44 12.69 -10.24
N ALA A 55 7.48 11.78 -10.43
CA ALA A 55 6.56 11.40 -9.36
C ALA A 55 7.31 10.86 -8.13
N LEU A 56 8.39 10.10 -8.38
CA LEU A 56 9.28 9.54 -7.37
C LEU A 56 9.91 10.65 -6.51
N ASP A 57 10.56 11.63 -7.15
CA ASP A 57 11.26 12.70 -6.43
C ASP A 57 10.28 13.59 -5.67
N ALA A 58 9.12 13.90 -6.26
CA ALA A 58 8.07 14.66 -5.60
C ALA A 58 7.50 13.93 -4.37
N ALA A 59 7.25 12.62 -4.47
CA ALA A 59 6.73 11.84 -3.34
C ALA A 59 7.75 11.76 -2.18
N VAL A 60 9.03 11.55 -2.50
CA VAL A 60 10.12 11.53 -1.52
C VAL A 60 10.31 12.89 -0.87
N HIS A 61 10.21 13.98 -1.63
CA HIS A 61 10.27 15.35 -1.10
C HIS A 61 9.16 15.60 -0.09
N ALA A 62 7.91 15.28 -0.44
CA ALA A 62 6.77 15.48 0.44
C ALA A 62 6.91 14.71 1.77
N VAL A 63 7.31 13.44 1.71
CA VAL A 63 7.49 12.62 2.92
C VAL A 63 8.71 13.07 3.72
N SER A 64 9.80 13.51 3.08
CA SER A 64 10.96 14.07 3.79
C SER A 64 10.59 15.31 4.61
N LEU A 65 9.71 16.18 4.07
CA LEU A 65 9.19 17.35 4.80
C LEU A 65 8.37 16.94 6.03
N MET A 66 7.59 15.86 5.94
CA MET A 66 6.83 15.32 7.08
C MET A 66 7.72 14.62 8.10
N GLU A 67 8.80 13.97 7.67
CA GLU A 67 9.81 13.36 8.56
C GLU A 67 10.63 14.38 9.36
N ASP A 68 10.70 15.64 8.91
CA ASP A 68 11.34 16.73 9.67
C ASP A 68 10.41 17.43 10.67
N ASP A 69 9.09 17.24 10.54
CA ASP A 69 8.08 17.92 11.37
C ASP A 69 7.60 17.03 12.52
N GLU A 70 7.93 17.46 13.73
CA GLU A 70 7.59 16.80 14.98
C GLU A 70 6.09 16.59 15.23
N LEU A 71 5.22 17.26 14.45
CA LEU A 71 3.77 17.05 14.49
C LEU A 71 3.37 15.64 14.04
N PHE A 72 4.12 15.03 13.12
CA PHE A 72 3.79 13.73 12.53
C PHE A 72 4.50 12.57 13.21
N ASN A 73 4.04 11.34 12.97
CA ASN A 73 4.65 10.12 13.54
C ASN A 73 5.56 9.44 12.50
N CYS A 74 6.65 10.12 12.15
CA CYS A 74 7.70 9.65 11.24
C CYS A 74 8.94 10.53 11.43
N GLY A 75 10.14 10.03 11.20
CA GLY A 75 11.36 10.84 11.40
C GLY A 75 11.37 11.49 12.79
N ARG A 76 11.60 12.80 12.84
CA ARG A 76 11.42 13.61 14.04
C ARG A 76 9.96 13.60 14.49
N GLY A 77 9.72 13.21 15.75
CA GLY A 77 8.36 13.02 16.26
C GLY A 77 7.83 11.59 16.11
N SER A 78 8.68 10.64 15.71
CA SER A 78 8.39 9.21 15.80
C SER A 78 8.08 8.78 17.24
N VAL A 79 7.16 7.84 17.37
CA VAL A 79 6.77 7.24 18.66
C VAL A 79 7.85 6.29 19.21
N PHE A 80 7.79 6.05 20.53
CA PHE A 80 8.73 5.18 21.23
C PHE A 80 8.26 3.72 21.30
N THR A 81 9.21 2.80 21.31
CA THR A 81 9.01 1.39 21.69
C THR A 81 8.80 1.25 23.20
N THR A 82 8.44 0.05 23.67
CA THR A 82 8.40 -0.24 25.12
C THR A 82 9.76 -0.08 25.82
N ALA A 83 10.86 -0.15 25.08
CA ALA A 83 12.21 0.05 25.60
C ALA A 83 12.65 1.52 25.60
N GLY A 84 11.78 2.46 25.20
CA GLY A 84 12.11 3.88 25.11
C GLY A 84 13.05 4.21 23.93
N THR A 85 13.15 3.33 22.94
CA THR A 85 13.90 3.56 21.70
C THR A 85 12.98 4.04 20.57
N ILE A 86 13.55 4.61 19.52
CA ILE A 86 12.83 4.99 18.29
C ILE A 86 13.30 4.08 17.16
N GLU A 87 12.35 3.49 16.44
CA GLU A 87 12.59 2.57 15.32
C GLU A 87 11.64 2.94 14.19
N MET A 88 12.17 3.31 13.04
CA MET A 88 11.39 3.87 11.94
C MET A 88 11.31 2.89 10.77
N GLU A 89 10.30 3.10 9.93
CA GLU A 89 10.03 2.30 8.74
C GLU A 89 9.60 3.22 7.60
N ALA A 90 10.03 2.94 6.38
CA ALA A 90 9.59 3.66 5.20
C ALA A 90 9.57 2.78 3.95
N SER A 91 8.76 3.16 2.98
CA SER A 91 8.59 2.43 1.74
C SER A 91 8.28 3.31 0.56
N ILE A 92 8.62 2.78 -0.61
CA ILE A 92 8.39 3.43 -1.89
C ILE A 92 8.02 2.41 -2.96
N MET A 93 7.08 2.76 -3.82
CA MET A 93 6.74 1.98 -5.01
C MET A 93 6.43 2.88 -6.18
N VAL A 94 6.90 2.49 -7.36
CA VAL A 94 6.66 3.20 -8.62
C VAL A 94 5.94 2.30 -9.61
N ALA A 95 5.08 2.92 -10.41
CA ALA A 95 4.40 2.30 -11.54
C ALA A 95 4.27 3.34 -12.67
N THR A 96 4.02 2.90 -13.90
CA THR A 96 3.85 3.81 -15.03
C THR A 96 2.84 3.27 -16.04
N VAL A 97 2.12 4.20 -16.67
CA VAL A 97 1.29 3.91 -17.86
C VAL A 97 2.10 3.94 -19.16
N GLN A 98 3.39 4.23 -19.08
CA GLN A 98 4.26 4.11 -20.25
C GLN A 98 4.55 2.65 -20.57
N ASP A 99 4.78 2.38 -21.85
CA ASP A 99 5.06 1.04 -22.34
C ASP A 99 6.49 0.62 -21.98
N PRO A 100 6.68 -0.45 -21.19
CA PRO A 100 8.01 -0.91 -20.81
C PRO A 100 8.89 -1.32 -22.02
N ASP A 101 8.30 -1.65 -23.18
CA ASP A 101 9.03 -2.05 -24.39
C ASP A 101 9.71 -0.86 -25.11
N GLN A 102 9.48 0.40 -24.70
CA GLN A 102 10.18 1.56 -25.27
C GLN A 102 11.64 1.72 -24.77
N ASN A 103 12.23 0.66 -24.22
CA ASN A 103 13.65 0.63 -23.84
C ASN A 103 14.01 1.76 -22.85
N ARG A 104 13.11 2.03 -21.89
CA ARG A 104 13.28 3.03 -20.83
C ARG A 104 13.72 2.35 -19.53
N PRO A 105 15.03 2.20 -19.27
CA PRO A 105 15.53 1.59 -18.04
C PRO A 105 15.17 2.47 -16.83
N GLY A 106 14.14 2.07 -16.06
CA GLY A 106 13.66 2.82 -14.90
C GLY A 106 12.15 2.78 -14.72
N GLU A 107 11.41 2.50 -15.79
CA GLU A 107 9.95 2.47 -15.86
C GLU A 107 9.33 1.10 -15.55
N MET A 108 10.06 0.28 -14.79
CA MET A 108 9.54 -0.98 -14.28
C MET A 108 8.83 -0.73 -12.96
N LYS A 109 7.74 -1.48 -12.73
CA LYS A 109 7.16 -1.65 -11.39
C LYS A 109 8.27 -2.10 -10.44
N LYS A 110 8.64 -1.21 -9.52
CA LYS A 110 9.69 -1.44 -8.53
C LYS A 110 9.23 -0.95 -7.19
N ALA A 111 9.68 -1.63 -6.15
CA ALA A 111 9.42 -1.24 -4.79
C ALA A 111 10.67 -1.46 -3.93
N ALA A 112 10.81 -0.62 -2.90
CA ALA A 112 11.82 -0.77 -1.87
C ALA A 112 11.23 -0.33 -0.54
N ALA A 113 11.64 -1.00 0.53
CA ALA A 113 11.28 -0.62 1.88
C ALA A 113 12.44 -0.86 2.84
N VAL A 114 12.51 0.00 3.85
CA VAL A 114 13.47 -0.10 4.94
C VAL A 114 12.74 -0.12 6.27
N MET A 115 13.17 -0.99 7.17
CA MET A 115 12.45 -1.26 8.41
C MET A 115 13.41 -1.39 9.59
N ASN A 116 12.91 -1.10 10.79
CA ASN A 116 13.69 -1.07 12.02
C ASN A 116 14.94 -0.18 11.92
N VAL A 117 14.85 0.94 11.18
CA VAL A 117 15.98 1.86 10.98
C VAL A 117 16.05 2.89 12.11
N ARG A 118 17.27 3.20 12.52
CA ARG A 118 17.58 4.18 13.56
C ARG A 118 18.53 5.24 13.03
N ASN A 119 18.42 6.44 13.59
CA ASN A 119 19.32 7.57 13.38
C ASN A 119 19.47 8.11 11.94
N VAL A 120 18.89 7.49 10.92
CA VAL A 120 18.79 8.05 9.56
C VAL A 120 17.75 9.18 9.59
N ARG A 121 18.12 10.41 9.25
CA ARG A 121 17.22 11.58 9.32
C ARG A 121 15.93 11.35 8.52
N HIS A 122 16.09 10.83 7.30
CA HIS A 122 15.00 10.60 6.36
C HIS A 122 14.94 9.14 5.91
N PRO A 123 14.22 8.26 6.65
CA PRO A 123 13.97 6.88 6.22
C PRO A 123 13.44 6.76 4.78
N ILE A 124 12.62 7.70 4.31
CA ILE A 124 12.10 7.65 2.94
C ILE A 124 13.18 7.87 1.87
N GLN A 125 14.20 8.70 2.14
CA GLN A 125 15.33 8.88 1.24
C GLN A 125 16.19 7.62 1.19
N LEU A 126 16.33 6.91 2.31
CA LEU A 126 16.98 5.61 2.34
C LEU A 126 16.21 4.56 1.52
N ALA A 127 14.88 4.52 1.61
CA ALA A 127 14.05 3.68 0.75
C ALA A 127 14.22 4.03 -0.74
N ARG A 128 14.30 5.33 -1.08
CA ARG A 128 14.60 5.80 -2.45
C ARG A 128 15.96 5.31 -2.94
N GLU A 129 17.02 5.44 -2.15
CA GLU A 129 18.35 4.96 -2.54
C GLU A 129 18.36 3.44 -2.72
N SER A 130 17.67 2.69 -1.85
CA SER A 130 17.50 1.24 -2.00
C SER A 130 16.72 0.85 -3.28
N LEU A 131 15.78 1.69 -3.73
CA LEU A 131 15.04 1.50 -4.99
C LEU A 131 15.92 1.73 -6.22
N LEU A 132 16.74 2.79 -6.17
CA LEU A 132 17.53 3.24 -7.32
C LEU A 132 18.84 2.46 -7.50
N ARG A 133 19.44 2.01 -6.40
CA ARG A 133 20.70 1.24 -6.43
C ARG A 133 20.40 -0.22 -6.62
N THR A 134 20.60 -0.67 -7.86
CA THR A 134 20.33 -2.04 -8.27
C THR A 134 21.53 -2.96 -8.08
N GLY A 135 22.75 -2.43 -7.94
CA GLY A 135 23.97 -3.23 -8.04
C GLY A 135 24.33 -3.61 -9.48
N TYR A 136 23.60 -3.06 -10.47
CA TYR A 136 23.82 -3.32 -11.89
C TYR A 136 23.77 -2.05 -12.74
N THR A 137 24.60 -2.00 -13.78
CA THR A 137 24.48 -1.00 -14.86
C THR A 137 23.32 -1.37 -15.82
N PRO A 138 22.86 -0.44 -16.69
CA PRO A 138 21.79 -0.73 -17.65
C PRO A 138 22.08 -1.89 -18.61
N ASP A 139 23.36 -2.16 -18.91
CA ASP A 139 23.81 -3.32 -19.72
C ASP A 139 23.95 -4.62 -18.90
N GLY A 140 23.49 -4.63 -17.64
CA GLY A 140 23.44 -5.82 -16.79
C GLY A 140 24.75 -6.20 -16.11
N LYS A 141 25.80 -5.37 -16.20
CA LYS A 141 27.07 -5.62 -15.51
C LYS A 141 26.96 -5.22 -14.04
N THR A 142 27.70 -5.91 -13.18
CA THR A 142 27.74 -5.59 -11.75
C THR A 142 28.35 -4.20 -11.53
N LYS A 143 27.70 -3.42 -10.67
CA LYS A 143 28.13 -2.10 -10.21
C LYS A 143 28.24 -2.15 -8.69
N LYS A 144 29.38 -1.70 -8.15
CA LYS A 144 29.60 -1.63 -6.69
C LYS A 144 29.02 -0.33 -6.12
N ASP A 145 27.70 -0.17 -6.16
CA ASP A 145 27.01 1.00 -5.59
C ASP A 145 26.25 0.69 -4.29
N GLY A 146 26.43 -0.52 -3.74
CA GLY A 146 25.74 -1.01 -2.54
C GLY A 146 24.33 -1.54 -2.83
N GLY A 147 23.85 -1.44 -4.07
CA GLY A 147 22.56 -1.95 -4.48
C GLY A 147 22.50 -3.47 -4.55
N SER A 148 21.29 -4.01 -4.37
CA SER A 148 21.07 -5.47 -4.27
C SER A 148 19.81 -5.98 -4.96
N MET A 149 19.01 -5.10 -5.57
CA MET A 149 17.64 -5.40 -6.06
C MET A 149 16.70 -5.99 -5.00
N HIS A 150 17.08 -5.99 -3.72
CA HIS A 150 16.24 -6.48 -2.64
C HIS A 150 15.16 -5.46 -2.32
N PRO A 151 13.87 -5.84 -2.33
CA PRO A 151 12.78 -4.89 -2.14
C PRO A 151 12.56 -4.52 -0.67
N GLN A 152 13.19 -5.22 0.27
CA GLN A 152 12.99 -5.03 1.70
C GLN A 152 14.31 -5.28 2.44
N LEU A 153 14.81 -4.28 3.16
CA LEU A 153 16.02 -4.35 3.97
C LEU A 153 15.73 -3.87 5.40
N ALA A 154 16.43 -4.42 6.39
CA ALA A 154 16.16 -4.15 7.79
C ALA A 154 17.41 -3.78 8.60
N GLY A 155 17.23 -2.84 9.53
CA GLY A 155 18.12 -2.62 10.66
C GLY A 155 19.57 -2.25 10.29
N PRO A 156 20.57 -2.71 11.08
CA PRO A 156 21.94 -2.21 11.01
C PRO A 156 22.62 -2.32 9.64
N HIS A 157 22.24 -3.31 8.83
CA HIS A 157 22.81 -3.47 7.49
C HIS A 157 22.44 -2.30 6.58
N VAL A 158 21.14 -1.94 6.51
CA VAL A 158 20.69 -0.85 5.65
C VAL A 158 21.12 0.52 6.18
N GLU A 159 21.32 0.66 7.50
CA GLU A 159 21.95 1.84 8.09
C GLU A 159 23.43 1.97 7.71
N THR A 160 24.14 0.85 7.53
CA THR A 160 25.52 0.87 7.03
C THR A 160 25.55 1.38 5.60
N LEU A 161 24.66 0.86 4.75
CA LEU A 161 24.49 1.36 3.37
C LEU A 161 24.11 2.84 3.35
N ALA A 162 23.23 3.28 4.25
CA ALA A 162 22.85 4.69 4.37
C ALA A 162 24.08 5.61 4.60
N ARG A 163 25.02 5.19 5.47
CA ARG A 163 26.28 5.93 5.70
C ARG A 163 27.16 5.94 4.46
N GLU A 164 27.31 4.79 3.80
CA GLU A 164 28.10 4.67 2.57
C GLU A 164 27.51 5.49 1.41
N TRP A 165 26.18 5.64 1.38
CA TRP A 165 25.47 6.46 0.39
C TRP A 165 25.43 7.94 0.75
N GLY A 166 26.01 8.34 1.89
CA GLY A 166 26.12 9.74 2.30
C GLY A 166 24.81 10.33 2.84
N LEU A 167 23.88 9.49 3.31
CA LEU A 167 22.66 9.98 3.94
C LEU A 167 22.96 10.57 5.33
N GLU A 168 22.20 11.59 5.69
CA GLU A 168 22.39 12.29 6.96
C GLU A 168 21.90 11.44 8.14
N PHE A 169 22.74 11.37 9.18
CA PHE A 169 22.38 10.79 10.46
C PHE A 169 22.15 11.88 11.51
N LYS A 170 21.18 11.66 12.38
CA LYS A 170 20.88 12.52 13.52
C LYS A 170 20.97 11.72 14.83
N PRO A 171 21.34 12.37 15.95
CA PRO A 171 21.36 11.70 17.24
C PRO A 171 19.92 11.48 17.75
N ASP A 172 19.74 10.60 18.74
CA ASP A 172 18.40 10.23 19.26
C ASP A 172 17.60 11.46 19.73
N GLU A 173 18.27 12.48 20.28
CA GLU A 173 17.66 13.73 20.77
C GLU A 173 17.00 14.55 19.66
N TRP A 174 17.42 14.39 18.40
CA TRP A 174 16.77 15.06 17.27
C TRP A 174 15.40 14.45 16.97
N PHE A 175 15.27 13.13 17.13
CA PHE A 175 14.01 12.41 16.89
C PHE A 175 13.06 12.55 18.07
N TRP A 176 13.63 12.67 19.28
CA TRP A 176 12.91 12.79 20.53
C TRP A 176 12.08 14.08 20.60
N THR A 177 10.86 13.96 21.14
CA THR A 177 10.02 15.13 21.46
C THR A 177 9.35 14.91 22.80
N GLN A 178 9.17 15.97 23.57
CA GLN A 178 8.51 15.90 24.88
C GLN A 178 7.10 15.29 24.75
N ARG A 179 6.35 15.71 23.73
CA ARG A 179 4.98 15.21 23.47
C ARG A 179 4.96 13.69 23.33
N ARG A 180 5.81 13.12 22.47
CA ARG A 180 5.85 11.67 22.23
C ARG A 180 6.39 10.91 23.44
N TRP A 181 7.29 11.51 24.20
CA TRP A 181 7.78 10.92 25.44
C TRP A 181 6.68 10.84 26.50
N ASP A 182 5.87 11.88 26.63
CA ASP A 182 4.76 11.87 27.58
C ASP A 182 3.68 10.86 27.16
N GLU A 183 3.39 10.71 25.86
CA GLU A 183 2.53 9.65 25.30
C GLU A 183 3.07 8.25 25.64
N HIS A 184 4.37 8.02 25.45
CA HIS A 184 5.04 6.77 25.82
C HIS A 184 4.86 6.43 27.31
N ARG A 185 5.08 7.41 28.20
CA ARG A 185 4.95 7.23 29.65
C ARG A 185 3.52 6.95 30.08
N ARG A 186 2.55 7.72 29.61
CA ARG A 186 1.13 7.46 29.89
C ARG A 186 0.69 6.08 29.39
N GLY A 187 1.11 5.70 28.18
CA GLY A 187 0.78 4.39 27.62
C GLY A 187 1.36 3.22 28.42
N LEU A 188 2.56 3.35 29.00
CA LEU A 188 3.14 2.31 29.87
C LEU A 188 2.47 2.23 31.24
N GLU A 189 1.84 3.32 31.69
CA GLU A 189 1.05 3.38 32.92
C GLU A 189 -0.41 2.96 32.70
N GLY A 190 -0.83 2.69 31.46
CA GLY A 190 -2.21 2.34 31.12
C GLY A 190 -3.20 3.51 31.25
N LYS A 191 -2.71 4.75 31.19
CA LYS A 191 -3.56 5.96 31.27
C LYS A 191 -4.20 6.27 29.92
N GLU A 192 -5.40 6.84 29.96
CA GLU A 192 -6.06 7.33 28.75
C GLU A 192 -5.33 8.54 28.15
N GLU A 193 -5.23 8.56 26.82
CA GLU A 193 -4.67 9.70 26.10
C GLU A 193 -5.72 10.83 26.01
N PRO A 194 -5.36 12.07 26.43
CA PRO A 194 -6.29 13.20 26.39
C PRO A 194 -6.65 13.58 24.95
N ILE A 195 -5.70 13.43 24.02
CA ILE A 195 -5.88 13.65 22.59
C ILE A 195 -5.34 12.40 21.88
N SER A 196 -6.23 11.58 21.35
CA SER A 196 -5.83 10.50 20.44
C SER A 196 -5.51 11.12 19.09
N LEU A 197 -4.25 11.53 18.93
CA LEU A 197 -3.71 11.83 17.61
C LEU A 197 -3.53 10.51 16.86
N SER A 198 -3.65 10.59 15.54
CA SER A 198 -3.46 9.48 14.63
C SER A 198 -2.26 8.60 15.06
N GLN A 199 -2.38 7.28 14.88
CA GLN A 199 -1.28 6.29 14.95
C GLN A 199 -0.24 6.52 13.81
N GLY A 200 -0.01 7.77 13.43
CA GLY A 200 -0.14 8.19 12.06
C GLY A 200 1.11 8.09 11.23
N THR A 201 1.25 6.95 10.57
CA THR A 201 1.97 6.84 9.31
C THR A 201 1.61 8.01 8.39
N VAL A 202 2.63 8.62 7.77
CA VAL A 202 2.48 9.63 6.74
C VAL A 202 2.69 9.03 5.37
N GLY A 203 2.20 9.70 4.33
CA GLY A 203 2.44 9.25 2.97
C GLY A 203 1.99 10.22 1.90
N CYS A 204 2.47 9.95 0.69
CA CYS A 204 2.28 10.79 -0.48
C CYS A 204 2.06 9.90 -1.71
N VAL A 205 1.09 10.28 -2.55
CA VAL A 205 0.91 9.69 -3.88
C VAL A 205 0.99 10.80 -4.91
N CYS A 206 1.86 10.62 -5.89
CA CYS A 206 2.14 11.58 -6.96
C CYS A 206 1.87 10.98 -8.34
N LEU A 207 1.36 11.82 -9.25
CA LEU A 207 1.35 11.64 -10.69
C LEU A 207 2.17 12.77 -11.31
N ASP A 208 3.19 12.42 -12.10
CA ASP A 208 3.95 13.41 -12.87
C ASP A 208 3.33 13.70 -14.25
N GLN A 209 3.95 14.64 -14.97
CA GLN A 209 3.46 15.08 -16.27
C GLN A 209 3.59 14.04 -17.39
N TRP A 210 4.28 12.92 -17.12
CA TRP A 210 4.55 11.87 -18.11
C TRP A 210 3.76 10.59 -17.84
N GLY A 211 2.98 10.52 -16.77
CA GLY A 211 2.16 9.34 -16.44
C GLY A 211 2.84 8.34 -15.53
N ASN A 212 3.90 8.74 -14.83
CA ASN A 212 4.46 7.91 -13.77
C ASN A 212 3.72 8.17 -12.46
N LEU A 213 3.48 7.09 -11.72
CA LEU A 213 2.94 7.12 -10.37
C LEU A 213 4.03 6.72 -9.39
N ALA A 214 4.05 7.39 -8.24
CA ALA A 214 4.86 6.99 -7.10
C ALA A 214 4.04 7.10 -5.82
N VAL A 215 4.18 6.10 -4.95
CA VAL A 215 3.75 6.16 -3.57
C VAL A 215 4.96 6.12 -2.65
N ALA A 216 4.98 6.98 -1.65
CA ALA A 216 5.96 7.02 -0.57
C ALA A 216 5.23 7.03 0.78
N THR A 217 5.68 6.21 1.72
CA THR A 217 5.04 6.07 3.05
C THR A 217 6.13 5.96 4.13
N SER A 218 5.94 6.61 5.29
CA SER A 218 6.91 6.60 6.41
C SER A 218 6.21 6.60 7.76
N THR A 219 6.80 5.95 8.76
CA THR A 219 6.22 5.83 10.11
C THR A 219 7.27 5.61 11.21
N GLY A 220 6.96 6.07 12.43
CA GLY A 220 7.60 5.60 13.67
C GLY A 220 6.97 4.31 14.22
N GLY A 221 5.85 3.86 13.63
CA GLY A 221 5.08 2.71 14.08
C GLY A 221 4.05 3.08 15.15
N LYS A 222 3.84 2.21 16.13
CA LYS A 222 2.84 2.39 17.19
C LYS A 222 3.50 2.72 18.52
N THR A 223 2.91 3.65 19.28
CA THR A 223 3.37 3.97 20.64
C THR A 223 3.42 2.71 21.48
N ASN A 224 4.54 2.48 22.16
CA ASN A 224 4.81 1.30 22.96
C ASN A 224 4.74 -0.01 22.17
N LYS A 225 5.09 0.02 20.87
CA LYS A 225 5.38 -1.21 20.13
C LYS A 225 6.53 -1.96 20.79
N LEU A 226 6.51 -3.29 20.71
CA LEU A 226 7.67 -4.09 21.09
C LEU A 226 8.85 -3.71 20.16
N PRO A 227 10.09 -3.59 20.69
CA PRO A 227 11.27 -3.42 19.87
C PRO A 227 11.34 -4.47 18.76
N GLY A 228 11.58 -4.02 17.53
CA GLY A 228 11.61 -4.86 16.33
C GLY A 228 10.24 -5.17 15.71
N ARG A 229 9.13 -4.66 16.25
CA ARG A 229 7.81 -4.77 15.60
C ARG A 229 7.82 -3.97 14.30
N ILE A 230 7.47 -4.67 13.22
CA ILE A 230 7.32 -4.11 11.87
C ILE A 230 5.83 -3.99 11.53
N GLY A 231 5.43 -2.83 11.02
CA GLY A 231 4.05 -2.55 10.60
C GLY A 231 3.74 -2.84 9.13
N ASP A 232 2.62 -2.31 8.69
CA ASP A 232 2.15 -2.34 7.30
C ASP A 232 2.97 -1.43 6.38
N THR A 233 3.50 -0.33 6.91
CA THR A 233 4.19 0.72 6.14
C THR A 233 5.34 0.19 5.28
N PRO A 234 6.29 -0.62 5.78
CA PRO A 234 7.37 -1.18 4.97
C PRO A 234 6.98 -2.52 4.31
N THR A 235 5.77 -3.01 4.52
CA THR A 235 5.34 -4.32 4.05
C THR A 235 4.59 -4.22 2.73
N LEU A 236 5.18 -4.79 1.67
CA LEU A 236 4.60 -4.77 0.33
C LEU A 236 3.18 -5.32 0.31
N GLY A 237 2.26 -4.52 -0.22
CA GLY A 237 0.86 -4.91 -0.36
C GLY A 237 0.03 -4.74 0.91
N ALA A 238 0.62 -4.33 2.04
CA ALA A 238 -0.13 -4.01 3.25
C ALA A 238 -0.44 -2.52 3.32
N GLY A 239 0.57 -1.68 3.59
CA GLY A 239 0.41 -0.24 3.78
C GLY A 239 0.51 0.60 2.50
N PHE A 240 1.10 0.06 1.42
CA PHE A 240 1.32 0.80 0.18
C PHE A 240 1.29 -0.12 -1.04
N TRP A 241 0.91 0.43 -2.19
CA TRP A 241 0.98 -0.27 -3.47
C TRP A 241 0.95 0.71 -4.65
N ALA A 242 1.65 0.37 -5.73
CA ALA A 242 1.44 0.95 -7.05
C ALA A 242 1.42 -0.16 -8.10
N ASP A 243 0.49 -0.07 -9.05
CA ASP A 243 0.34 -1.04 -10.12
C ASP A 243 -0.11 -0.38 -11.41
N ALA A 244 0.22 -1.02 -12.53
CA ALA A 244 -0.28 -0.68 -13.85
C ALA A 244 -0.59 -1.97 -14.62
N TRP A 245 -1.68 -1.97 -15.38
CA TRP A 245 -2.10 -3.13 -16.15
C TRP A 245 -2.87 -2.72 -17.40
N ASP A 246 -2.85 -3.60 -18.39
CA ASP A 246 -3.55 -3.41 -19.64
C ASP A 246 -4.97 -3.97 -19.53
N VAL A 247 -5.94 -3.23 -20.07
CA VAL A 247 -7.35 -3.58 -20.16
C VAL A 247 -7.72 -3.67 -21.64
N THR A 248 -8.11 -4.86 -22.09
CA THR A 248 -8.56 -5.08 -23.47
C THR A 248 -10.08 -4.95 -23.56
N PHE A 249 -10.57 -4.05 -24.40
CA PHE A 249 -11.98 -3.96 -24.73
C PHE A 249 -12.28 -4.78 -26.00
N PRO A 250 -13.30 -5.66 -25.99
CA PRO A 250 -13.77 -6.27 -27.22
C PRO A 250 -14.28 -5.19 -28.16
N GLY A 251 -13.76 -5.17 -29.40
CA GLY A 251 -14.22 -4.23 -30.43
C GLY A 251 -15.67 -4.48 -30.85
N PRO A 252 -16.30 -3.52 -31.54
CA PRO A 252 -17.67 -3.66 -32.03
C PRO A 252 -17.89 -4.88 -32.96
N GLU A 253 -16.83 -5.40 -33.59
CA GLU A 253 -16.88 -6.61 -34.44
C GLU A 253 -16.78 -7.94 -33.66
N ALA A 254 -16.47 -7.93 -32.36
CA ALA A 254 -16.41 -9.15 -31.54
C ALA A 254 -17.81 -9.68 -31.15
N ALA A 255 -18.88 -8.94 -31.44
CA ALA A 255 -20.24 -9.44 -31.42
C ALA A 255 -20.52 -10.25 -32.70
N SER A 256 -19.94 -11.45 -32.82
CA SER A 256 -20.40 -12.40 -33.83
C SER A 256 -21.87 -12.77 -33.54
N PRO A 257 -22.74 -12.85 -34.56
CA PRO A 257 -24.14 -13.20 -34.36
C PRO A 257 -24.25 -14.62 -33.82
N VAL A 258 -25.07 -14.79 -32.79
CA VAL A 258 -25.54 -16.10 -32.36
C VAL A 258 -26.17 -16.78 -33.57
N ILE A 259 -25.49 -17.77 -34.14
CA ILE A 259 -26.06 -18.62 -35.18
C ILE A 259 -27.23 -19.37 -34.53
N PRO A 260 -28.47 -19.27 -35.05
CA PRO A 260 -29.57 -20.07 -34.54
C PRO A 260 -29.26 -21.53 -34.84
N ASN A 261 -29.08 -22.33 -33.80
CA ASN A 261 -28.78 -23.74 -33.93
C ASN A 261 -30.01 -24.47 -34.50
N SER A 262 -30.08 -24.60 -35.82
CA SER A 262 -31.09 -25.43 -36.48
C SER A 262 -30.63 -26.88 -36.56
N LYS A 263 -31.42 -27.76 -35.95
CA LYS A 263 -31.46 -29.23 -36.10
C LYS A 263 -30.36 -30.04 -35.40
N VAL A 264 -30.61 -30.34 -34.12
CA VAL A 264 -30.27 -31.66 -33.56
C VAL A 264 -31.60 -32.35 -33.23
N GLY A 265 -31.77 -33.55 -33.79
CA GLY A 265 -32.97 -34.36 -33.66
C GLY A 265 -33.29 -34.71 -32.21
N ALA A 266 -34.58 -34.73 -31.92
CA ALA A 266 -35.14 -35.11 -30.64
C ALA A 266 -34.82 -36.57 -30.30
N VAL A 267 -34.29 -36.81 -29.10
CA VAL A 267 -34.65 -37.99 -28.31
C VAL A 267 -34.90 -37.52 -26.88
N SER A 268 -36.11 -37.82 -26.42
CA SER A 268 -36.72 -37.46 -25.15
C SER A 268 -36.12 -38.24 -23.97
N ALA A 269 -35.84 -37.54 -22.86
CA ALA A 269 -36.11 -38.02 -21.50
C ALA A 269 -35.95 -36.86 -20.48
N THR A 270 -37.08 -36.26 -20.12
CA THR A 270 -37.32 -35.45 -18.91
C THR A 270 -37.25 -36.32 -17.64
N PRO A 271 -37.20 -35.79 -16.38
CA PRO A 271 -37.67 -34.46 -15.93
C PRO A 271 -36.71 -33.72 -14.95
N ARG A 272 -36.61 -32.37 -14.94
CA ARG A 272 -37.37 -31.39 -14.10
C ARG A 272 -37.87 -31.95 -12.75
N CYS A 273 -37.89 -31.25 -11.62
CA CYS A 273 -37.33 -30.02 -11.07
C CYS A 273 -37.96 -29.92 -9.66
N THR A 274 -37.40 -29.03 -8.82
CA THR A 274 -38.06 -28.35 -7.69
C THR A 274 -38.14 -29.06 -6.34
N GLY A 275 -37.76 -28.31 -5.30
CA GLY A 275 -38.23 -28.53 -3.93
C GLY A 275 -37.18 -28.31 -2.85
N ASN A 276 -36.92 -27.04 -2.49
CA ASN A 276 -36.37 -26.70 -1.18
C ASN A 276 -37.36 -27.12 -0.08
N LEU A 277 -36.90 -27.73 1.01
CA LEU A 277 -37.14 -27.23 2.37
C LEU A 277 -36.31 -27.99 3.41
N ALA A 278 -35.99 -27.26 4.47
CA ALA A 278 -35.12 -27.60 5.56
C ALA A 278 -35.67 -28.68 6.51
N THR A 279 -34.77 -29.05 7.44
CA THR A 279 -34.97 -29.56 8.81
C THR A 279 -34.75 -31.05 9.07
N SER A 280 -33.74 -31.23 9.94
CA SER A 280 -33.70 -32.11 11.11
C SER A 280 -33.38 -33.60 10.95
N THR A 281 -32.36 -33.93 11.74
CA THR A 281 -32.22 -35.07 12.65
C THR A 281 -31.54 -36.36 12.18
N MET A 282 -30.77 -36.84 13.17
CA MET A 282 -29.78 -37.91 13.21
C MET A 282 -30.33 -39.33 12.98
N ALA A 283 -29.34 -40.24 12.88
CA ALA A 283 -29.38 -41.71 12.95
C ALA A 283 -29.44 -42.36 11.56
N SER A 284 -28.65 -43.37 11.20
CA SER A 284 -27.75 -44.27 11.93
C SER A 284 -26.90 -45.02 10.86
N VAL A 285 -25.60 -45.16 11.06
CA VAL A 285 -24.90 -46.45 11.33
C VAL A 285 -24.71 -47.39 10.12
N GLN A 286 -23.44 -47.79 9.94
CA GLN A 286 -22.88 -48.85 9.06
C GLN A 286 -22.93 -48.53 7.55
N GLU A 287 -21.84 -48.52 6.80
CA GLU A 287 -20.66 -49.40 6.79
C GLU A 287 -19.43 -48.62 6.26
N PHE A 288 -18.28 -48.72 6.92
CA PHE A 288 -16.98 -49.10 6.30
C PHE A 288 -15.89 -49.12 7.38
N CYS A 289 -15.93 -50.13 8.24
CA CYS A 289 -14.77 -50.51 9.04
C CYS A 289 -13.86 -51.37 8.17
N GLY A 290 -12.59 -50.98 8.04
CA GLY A 290 -11.60 -51.80 7.37
C GLY A 290 -10.26 -51.10 7.20
N ASN A 291 -9.58 -50.78 8.30
CA ASN A 291 -8.14 -50.97 8.50
C ASN A 291 -7.70 -50.30 9.81
N LEU A 292 -7.84 -51.05 10.90
CA LEU A 292 -7.13 -50.84 12.15
C LEU A 292 -5.89 -51.73 12.12
N GLY A 293 -4.72 -51.13 12.28
CA GLY A 293 -3.47 -51.84 12.49
C GLY A 293 -2.35 -50.83 12.63
N ASP A 294 -1.81 -50.73 13.85
CA ASP A 294 -0.61 -49.98 14.21
C ASP A 294 -0.80 -48.50 14.59
N SER A 295 -1.56 -48.29 15.66
CA SER A 295 -1.26 -47.23 16.63
C SER A 295 -1.70 -47.66 18.01
N LEU A 296 -0.94 -47.27 19.03
CA LEU A 296 -1.12 -47.50 20.47
C LEU A 296 -0.35 -48.70 21.05
N ARG A 297 0.97 -48.55 21.13
CA ARG A 297 1.74 -49.06 22.27
C ARG A 297 2.88 -48.09 22.58
N SER A 298 2.66 -47.24 23.59
CA SER A 298 3.68 -46.74 24.53
C SER A 298 3.17 -45.48 25.24
N CYS A 299 2.19 -45.64 26.11
CA CYS A 299 2.04 -44.78 27.28
C CYS A 299 2.19 -45.70 28.50
N LEU A 300 2.94 -45.23 29.51
CA LEU A 300 3.20 -45.80 30.85
C LEU A 300 4.56 -46.49 31.06
N ALA A 301 5.59 -45.69 31.44
CA ALA A 301 6.37 -45.86 32.69
C ALA A 301 7.36 -44.68 32.89
N PRO A 302 7.71 -44.29 34.14
CA PRO A 302 8.40 -43.02 34.44
C PRO A 302 9.90 -43.18 34.75
N ARG A 303 10.75 -42.19 34.39
CA ARG A 303 11.96 -41.80 35.16
C ARG A 303 12.72 -40.57 34.61
N SER A 304 12.98 -39.61 35.53
CA SER A 304 14.16 -38.75 35.74
C SER A 304 14.91 -38.02 34.59
N GLN A 305 14.99 -36.69 34.75
CA GLN A 305 15.81 -35.63 34.10
C GLN A 305 17.35 -35.88 34.05
N PRO A 306 18.23 -35.05 33.38
CA PRO A 306 18.04 -33.69 32.81
C PRO A 306 18.62 -33.37 31.39
N GLU A 307 18.16 -32.22 30.85
CA GLU A 307 18.75 -31.28 29.86
C GLU A 307 19.41 -31.75 28.54
N SER A 308 18.73 -31.52 27.42
CA SER A 308 19.35 -31.18 26.11
C SER A 308 18.37 -30.36 25.25
N PRO A 309 18.83 -29.37 24.45
CA PRO A 309 17.94 -28.55 23.64
C PRO A 309 17.48 -29.33 22.40
N ASP A 310 16.17 -29.43 22.19
CA ASP A 310 15.60 -30.02 20.99
C ASP A 310 16.01 -29.22 19.74
N PRO A 311 16.49 -29.86 18.66
CA PRO A 311 16.67 -29.19 17.39
C PRO A 311 15.31 -28.94 16.71
N PRO A 312 15.12 -27.83 15.97
CA PRO A 312 13.89 -27.61 15.23
C PRO A 312 13.71 -28.67 14.13
N ALA A 313 12.52 -29.27 14.12
CA ALA A 313 12.11 -30.30 13.20
C ALA A 313 11.98 -29.78 11.75
N TYR A 314 12.83 -30.27 10.85
CA TYR A 314 12.52 -30.33 9.42
C TYR A 314 13.08 -31.62 8.82
N SER A 315 12.21 -32.63 8.69
CA SER A 315 12.49 -33.82 7.88
C SER A 315 12.41 -33.45 6.39
N SER A 316 13.53 -33.53 5.69
CA SER A 316 13.59 -33.33 4.24
C SER A 316 12.83 -34.43 3.50
N ARG A 317 11.66 -34.10 2.93
CA ARG A 317 11.11 -34.91 1.83
C ARG A 317 11.80 -34.49 0.54
N SER A 318 12.57 -35.40 -0.05
CA SER A 318 13.17 -35.20 -1.37
C SER A 318 12.06 -35.13 -2.43
N SER A 319 11.88 -33.96 -3.05
CA SER A 319 11.11 -33.82 -4.29
C SER A 319 12.08 -33.70 -5.47
N SER A 320 11.97 -34.64 -6.40
CA SER A 320 12.69 -34.69 -7.68
C SER A 320 12.49 -33.41 -8.52
N PRO A 321 13.50 -32.94 -9.26
CA PRO A 321 13.39 -31.74 -10.09
C PRO A 321 12.73 -32.08 -11.43
N ARG A 322 11.46 -31.68 -11.61
CA ARG A 322 10.92 -31.42 -12.95
C ARG A 322 11.05 -29.93 -13.22
N ALA A 323 12.10 -29.58 -13.96
CA ALA A 323 12.24 -28.26 -14.56
C ALA A 323 11.09 -28.05 -15.55
N SER A 324 10.10 -27.25 -15.16
CA SER A 324 9.15 -26.66 -16.10
C SER A 324 9.88 -25.56 -16.86
N VAL A 325 10.18 -25.83 -18.13
CA VAL A 325 10.63 -24.82 -19.09
C VAL A 325 9.50 -23.78 -19.22
N VAL A 326 9.70 -22.61 -18.63
CA VAL A 326 8.86 -21.44 -18.91
C VAL A 326 9.26 -20.96 -20.29
N VAL A 327 8.44 -21.27 -21.28
CA VAL A 327 8.54 -20.67 -22.61
C VAL A 327 8.25 -19.18 -22.45
N GLN A 328 9.28 -18.34 -22.55
CA GLN A 328 9.10 -16.90 -22.74
C GLN A 328 8.41 -16.69 -24.08
N VAL A 329 7.09 -16.51 -24.04
CA VAL A 329 6.37 -15.93 -25.17
C VAL A 329 6.77 -14.46 -25.22
N SER A 330 7.52 -14.08 -26.25
CA SER A 330 7.79 -12.68 -26.57
C SER A 330 6.44 -11.97 -26.73
N GLY A 331 6.06 -11.18 -25.74
CA GLY A 331 4.78 -10.50 -25.69
C GLY A 331 4.72 -9.35 -26.69
N LYS A 332 4.54 -9.65 -27.97
CA LYS A 332 3.95 -8.67 -28.88
C LYS A 332 2.57 -8.33 -28.30
N SER A 333 2.33 -7.05 -28.04
CA SER A 333 1.03 -6.50 -27.64
C SER A 333 -0.10 -7.24 -28.38
N CYS A 334 -0.84 -8.06 -27.62
CA CYS A 334 -1.94 -8.87 -28.14
C CYS A 334 -3.19 -8.01 -28.25
N CYS A 335 -3.10 -6.87 -28.91
CA CYS A 335 -4.29 -6.29 -29.52
C CYS A 335 -4.59 -7.14 -30.77
N MET A 336 -5.46 -8.14 -30.58
CA MET A 336 -6.20 -8.79 -31.68
C MET A 336 -6.68 -7.68 -32.63
N ARG A 337 -6.62 -7.92 -33.95
CA ARG A 337 -7.17 -6.95 -34.93
C ARG A 337 -8.60 -6.60 -34.52
N GLY A 338 -8.83 -5.33 -34.17
CA GLY A 338 -10.15 -4.82 -33.78
C GLY A 338 -10.37 -4.58 -32.28
N SER A 339 -9.47 -4.96 -31.37
CA SER A 339 -9.59 -4.60 -29.93
C SER A 339 -8.81 -3.33 -29.58
N THR A 340 -9.40 -2.48 -28.74
CA THR A 340 -8.71 -1.36 -28.11
C THR A 340 -8.09 -1.82 -26.80
N CYS A 341 -6.84 -1.43 -26.55
CA CYS A 341 -6.13 -1.71 -25.30
C CYS A 341 -5.91 -0.38 -24.58
N ALA A 342 -6.33 -0.30 -23.32
CA ALA A 342 -6.14 0.86 -22.47
C ALA A 342 -5.27 0.47 -21.28
N ARG A 343 -4.33 1.31 -20.87
CA ARG A 343 -3.49 1.03 -19.71
C ARG A 343 -4.01 1.79 -18.49
N LYS A 344 -4.45 1.06 -17.48
CA LYS A 344 -4.84 1.61 -16.18
C LYS A 344 -3.65 1.59 -15.24
N ALA A 345 -3.60 2.55 -14.31
CA ALA A 345 -2.64 2.53 -13.22
C ALA A 345 -3.22 3.15 -11.96
N ILE A 346 -2.77 2.65 -10.81
CA ILE A 346 -3.14 3.16 -9.50
C ILE A 346 -1.91 3.23 -8.60
N ALA A 347 -1.95 4.13 -7.63
CA ALA A 347 -1.05 4.12 -6.49
C ALA A 347 -1.80 4.54 -5.22
N ILE A 348 -1.50 3.90 -4.10
CA ILE A 348 -2.20 4.09 -2.83
C ILE A 348 -1.24 4.03 -1.63
N SER A 349 -1.49 4.89 -0.65
CA SER A 349 -0.81 4.91 0.66
C SER A 349 -1.84 4.79 1.77
N GLY A 350 -1.55 3.90 2.71
CA GLY A 350 -2.41 3.54 3.84
C GLY A 350 -1.92 4.08 5.17
N THR A 351 -2.84 4.23 6.11
CA THR A 351 -2.55 4.62 7.49
C THR A 351 -3.64 4.11 8.43
N GLY A 352 -3.27 3.60 9.60
CA GLY A 352 -4.19 3.03 10.56
C GLY A 352 -3.57 1.96 11.44
N ASP A 353 -4.38 0.99 11.86
CA ASP A 353 -3.96 -0.21 12.58
C ASP A 353 -3.18 -1.15 11.66
N GLY A 354 -1.85 -1.02 11.67
CA GLY A 354 -0.97 -1.79 10.80
C GLY A 354 -1.15 -3.32 10.89
N ASP A 355 -1.58 -3.85 12.04
CA ASP A 355 -1.75 -5.30 12.20
C ASP A 355 -2.98 -5.82 11.43
N ALA A 356 -4.06 -5.03 11.33
CA ALA A 356 -5.18 -5.33 10.44
C ALA A 356 -4.80 -5.18 8.96
N PHE A 357 -4.03 -4.14 8.61
CA PHE A 357 -3.54 -3.94 7.25
C PHE A 357 -2.68 -5.11 6.76
N LEU A 358 -1.79 -5.61 7.63
CA LEU A 358 -0.96 -6.79 7.36
C LEU A 358 -1.80 -8.04 7.15
N ARG A 359 -2.72 -8.36 8.08
CA ARG A 359 -3.57 -9.57 8.00
C ARG A 359 -4.45 -9.61 6.74
N LEU A 360 -4.85 -8.45 6.23
CA LEU A 360 -5.71 -8.34 5.05
C LEU A 360 -4.94 -8.06 3.75
N ALA A 361 -3.62 -7.89 3.80
CA ALA A 361 -2.84 -7.33 2.68
C ALA A 361 -3.60 -6.13 2.05
N ALA A 362 -3.95 -5.15 2.90
CA ALA A 362 -5.03 -4.21 2.61
C ALA A 362 -4.82 -3.40 1.32
N ALA A 363 -3.61 -2.87 1.08
CA ALA A 363 -3.30 -2.14 -0.15
C ALA A 363 -3.39 -3.05 -1.40
N HIS A 364 -2.84 -4.26 -1.33
CA HIS A 364 -2.94 -5.22 -2.43
C HIS A 364 -4.39 -5.64 -2.68
N SER A 365 -5.22 -5.76 -1.63
CA SER A 365 -6.64 -6.05 -1.74
C SER A 365 -7.40 -4.93 -2.46
N VAL A 366 -7.13 -3.65 -2.13
CA VAL A 366 -7.65 -2.50 -2.90
C VAL A 366 -7.25 -2.60 -4.37
N ALA A 367 -5.96 -2.83 -4.64
CA ALA A 367 -5.46 -2.93 -6.01
C ALA A 367 -6.07 -4.12 -6.79
N SER A 368 -6.28 -5.24 -6.12
CA SER A 368 -6.87 -6.45 -6.70
C SER A 368 -8.34 -6.25 -7.05
N LEU A 369 -9.10 -5.52 -6.22
CA LEU A 369 -10.49 -5.15 -6.55
C LEU A 369 -10.54 -4.29 -7.81
N SER A 370 -9.66 -3.29 -7.92
CA SER A 370 -9.61 -2.45 -9.11
C SER A 370 -9.17 -3.20 -10.36
N ARG A 371 -8.16 -4.05 -10.25
CA ARG A 371 -7.59 -4.77 -11.40
C ARG A 371 -8.43 -5.98 -11.85
N LEU A 372 -8.90 -6.78 -10.90
CA LEU A 372 -9.51 -8.09 -11.19
C LEU A 372 -11.03 -8.05 -11.17
N GLN A 373 -11.63 -7.08 -10.47
CA GLN A 373 -13.08 -6.91 -10.39
C GLN A 373 -13.56 -5.62 -11.06
N ASN A 374 -12.67 -4.84 -11.69
CA ASN A 374 -13.00 -3.56 -12.35
C ASN A 374 -13.67 -2.53 -11.43
N TYR A 375 -13.39 -2.57 -10.13
CA TYR A 375 -13.84 -1.49 -9.23
C TYR A 375 -13.07 -0.22 -9.56
N SER A 376 -13.73 0.94 -9.60
CA SER A 376 -12.99 2.19 -9.51
C SER A 376 -12.16 2.22 -8.22
N LEU A 377 -11.05 2.95 -8.21
CA LEU A 377 -10.23 3.04 -7.00
C LEU A 377 -11.02 3.58 -5.81
N THR A 378 -11.99 4.46 -6.05
CA THR A 378 -12.91 4.96 -5.01
C THR A 378 -13.74 3.83 -4.41
N GLU A 379 -14.34 2.98 -5.23
CA GLU A 379 -15.13 1.83 -4.75
C GLU A 379 -14.27 0.81 -4.01
N ALA A 380 -13.07 0.53 -4.52
CA ALA A 380 -12.14 -0.41 -3.90
C ALA A 380 -11.65 0.09 -2.53
N VAL A 381 -11.25 1.36 -2.44
CA VAL A 381 -10.83 1.99 -1.18
C VAL A 381 -11.99 2.02 -0.19
N LYS A 382 -13.21 2.38 -0.61
CA LYS A 382 -14.40 2.35 0.24
C LYS A 382 -14.74 0.94 0.72
N PHE A 383 -14.60 -0.08 -0.13
CA PHE A 383 -14.85 -1.47 0.23
C PHE A 383 -13.91 -1.96 1.34
N VAL A 384 -12.63 -1.56 1.30
CA VAL A 384 -11.61 -2.01 2.25
C VAL A 384 -11.59 -1.14 3.52
N ALA A 385 -11.54 0.19 3.35
CA ALA A 385 -11.28 1.13 4.44
C ALA A 385 -12.40 2.14 4.69
N GLY A 386 -13.50 2.11 3.93
CA GLY A 386 -14.69 2.92 4.23
C GLY A 386 -15.47 2.39 5.43
N SER A 387 -16.53 3.11 5.80
CA SER A 387 -17.46 2.68 6.87
C SER A 387 -18.01 1.28 6.59
N ASN A 388 -17.95 0.40 7.58
CA ASN A 388 -18.27 -1.03 7.47
C ASN A 388 -17.41 -1.79 6.44
N GLY A 389 -16.23 -1.27 6.09
CA GLY A 389 -15.27 -1.86 5.16
C GLY A 389 -14.56 -3.10 5.73
N ALA A 390 -13.75 -3.76 4.90
CA ALA A 390 -13.04 -4.99 5.26
C ALA A 390 -12.18 -4.85 6.52
N LEU A 391 -11.45 -3.74 6.70
CA LEU A 391 -10.64 -3.47 7.88
C LEU A 391 -11.50 -3.48 9.15
N GLN A 392 -12.60 -2.72 9.15
CA GLN A 392 -13.54 -2.67 10.27
C GLN A 392 -14.17 -4.05 10.55
N ARG A 393 -14.62 -4.77 9.52
CA ARG A 393 -15.22 -6.10 9.68
C ARG A 393 -14.24 -7.12 10.27
N SER A 394 -12.94 -7.00 9.95
CA SER A 394 -11.90 -7.91 10.46
C SER A 394 -11.70 -7.81 11.98
N ALA A 395 -12.00 -6.65 12.57
CA ALA A 395 -11.91 -6.44 14.01
C ALA A 395 -13.03 -7.16 14.77
N GLY A 396 -14.18 -7.42 14.14
CA GLY A 396 -15.33 -8.08 14.76
C GLY A 396 -15.74 -7.39 16.06
N PRO A 397 -15.91 -8.11 17.18
CA PRO A 397 -16.26 -7.52 18.48
C PRO A 397 -15.25 -6.51 19.05
N ARG A 398 -14.03 -6.44 18.49
CA ARG A 398 -12.97 -5.53 18.95
C ARG A 398 -13.07 -4.13 18.32
N TRP A 399 -13.88 -3.98 17.27
CA TRP A 399 -14.13 -2.71 16.61
C TRP A 399 -14.65 -1.65 17.59
N GLY A 400 -14.06 -0.45 17.57
CA GLY A 400 -14.42 0.64 18.49
C GLY A 400 -13.96 0.45 19.93
N VAL A 401 -13.27 -0.65 20.25
CA VAL A 401 -12.74 -0.95 21.59
C VAL A 401 -11.22 -0.85 21.62
N THR A 402 -10.52 -1.54 20.72
CA THR A 402 -9.05 -1.64 20.72
C THR A 402 -8.36 -0.75 19.70
N GLY A 403 -9.14 -0.04 18.87
CA GLY A 403 -8.66 0.63 17.66
C GLY A 403 -8.32 -0.32 16.51
N GLU A 404 -8.52 -1.63 16.67
CA GLU A 404 -8.24 -2.60 15.63
C GLU A 404 -9.13 -2.40 14.41
N GLY A 405 -8.53 -2.50 13.22
CA GLY A 405 -9.24 -2.29 11.95
C GLY A 405 -9.53 -0.82 11.61
N GLU A 406 -9.12 0.14 12.44
CA GLU A 406 -9.21 1.57 12.09
C GLU A 406 -8.17 1.93 11.04
N GLY A 407 -8.54 2.75 10.06
CA GLY A 407 -7.59 3.27 9.08
C GLY A 407 -8.23 3.89 7.85
N GLY A 408 -7.39 4.19 6.88
CA GLY A 408 -7.77 4.82 5.62
C GLY A 408 -6.70 4.68 4.55
N PHE A 409 -7.08 5.05 3.33
CA PHE A 409 -6.19 5.16 2.18
C PHE A 409 -6.34 6.53 1.52
N ILE A 410 -5.23 7.01 0.96
CA ILE A 410 -5.23 7.98 -0.15
C ILE A 410 -4.72 7.28 -1.41
N GLY A 411 -5.05 7.81 -2.58
CA GLY A 411 -4.56 7.28 -3.84
C GLY A 411 -4.80 8.16 -5.05
N ILE A 412 -4.22 7.74 -6.16
CA ILE A 412 -4.46 8.30 -7.49
C ILE A 412 -4.77 7.14 -8.44
N GLU A 413 -5.82 7.31 -9.23
CA GLU A 413 -6.23 6.40 -10.31
C GLU A 413 -6.09 7.10 -11.66
N LEU A 414 -5.52 6.40 -12.64
CA LEU A 414 -5.50 6.79 -14.03
C LEU A 414 -6.51 5.93 -14.78
N ASP A 415 -7.65 6.53 -15.17
CA ASP A 415 -8.61 5.89 -16.07
C ASP A 415 -8.60 6.57 -17.44
N GLU A 416 -8.56 5.77 -18.50
CA GLU A 416 -8.24 6.21 -19.86
C GLU A 416 -9.42 6.87 -20.61
N GLU A 417 -10.58 7.07 -19.97
CA GLU A 417 -11.82 7.56 -20.60
C GLU A 417 -11.73 8.94 -21.31
N HIS A 418 -10.58 9.62 -21.32
CA HIS A 418 -10.43 10.95 -21.93
C HIS A 418 -9.56 11.00 -23.19
N SER A 419 -9.08 9.88 -23.73
CA SER A 419 -8.38 9.87 -25.02
C SER A 419 -9.34 9.56 -26.17
N THR A 420 -10.23 10.51 -26.51
CA THR A 420 -10.67 10.56 -27.91
C THR A 420 -9.57 11.25 -28.69
N ARG A 421 -8.95 10.55 -29.63
CA ARG A 421 -8.07 11.12 -30.66
C ARG A 421 -8.87 12.13 -31.50
N SER A 422 -9.13 13.32 -30.96
CA SER A 422 -9.75 14.40 -31.71
C SER A 422 -8.67 15.12 -32.49
N THR A 423 -8.73 14.96 -33.80
CA THR A 423 -7.94 15.65 -34.79
C THR A 423 -7.89 17.17 -34.54
N GLY A 424 -6.71 17.71 -34.25
CA GLY A 424 -6.35 19.10 -34.54
C GLY A 424 -6.73 20.21 -33.54
N ARG A 425 -7.03 19.91 -32.26
CA ARG A 425 -7.24 20.94 -31.22
C ARG A 425 -6.34 20.64 -30.03
N LEU A 426 -5.71 21.66 -29.43
CA LEU A 426 -4.80 21.57 -28.26
C LEU A 426 -5.20 20.39 -27.35
N GLU A 427 -4.40 19.33 -27.32
CA GLU A 427 -4.73 18.14 -26.54
C GLU A 427 -4.86 18.52 -25.07
N LYS A 428 -6.06 18.38 -24.51
CA LYS A 428 -6.29 18.60 -23.08
C LYS A 428 -5.52 17.52 -22.33
N LEU A 429 -4.51 17.92 -21.54
CA LEU A 429 -3.73 17.01 -20.71
C LEU A 429 -4.64 16.05 -19.92
N ARG A 430 -4.28 14.75 -19.93
CA ARG A 430 -4.95 13.71 -19.14
C ARG A 430 -4.83 14.00 -17.65
N ARG A 431 -5.69 13.42 -16.81
CA ARG A 431 -5.72 13.69 -15.36
C ARG A 431 -5.82 12.38 -14.58
N GLY A 432 -5.21 12.35 -13.41
CA GLY A 432 -5.49 11.33 -12.41
C GLY A 432 -6.62 11.75 -11.49
N ASN A 433 -7.41 10.76 -11.08
CA ASN A 433 -8.47 10.90 -10.09
C ASN A 433 -7.85 10.70 -8.70
N VAL A 434 -7.88 11.75 -7.87
CA VAL A 434 -7.47 11.67 -6.47
C VAL A 434 -8.57 10.98 -5.67
N VAL A 435 -8.20 10.00 -4.85
CA VAL A 435 -9.10 9.18 -4.03
C VAL A 435 -8.66 9.22 -2.58
N CYS A 436 -9.61 9.32 -1.65
CA CYS A 436 -9.36 9.06 -0.23
C CYS A 436 -10.61 8.59 0.49
N ASP A 437 -10.48 7.61 1.38
CA ASP A 437 -11.55 7.21 2.31
C ASP A 437 -10.97 6.56 3.58
N TYR A 438 -11.76 6.56 4.66
CA TYR A 438 -11.33 6.03 5.98
C TYR A 438 -12.52 5.67 6.87
N ASN A 439 -12.33 4.79 7.84
CA ASN A 439 -13.40 4.29 8.72
C ASN A 439 -13.32 4.78 10.18
N CYS A 440 -12.32 5.60 10.48
CA CYS A 440 -12.01 6.11 11.82
C CYS A 440 -12.46 7.57 12.02
N GLY A 441 -12.18 8.13 13.21
CA GLY A 441 -12.64 9.47 13.61
C GLY A 441 -12.10 10.61 12.73
N GLY A 442 -10.90 10.48 12.17
CA GLY A 442 -10.35 11.44 11.22
C GLY A 442 -9.09 10.95 10.53
N MET A 443 -8.78 11.58 9.39
CA MET A 443 -7.55 11.36 8.63
C MET A 443 -7.04 12.68 8.05
N TRP A 444 -5.90 13.13 8.54
CA TRP A 444 -5.19 14.31 8.01
C TRP A 444 -4.79 14.05 6.57
N ARG A 445 -5.24 14.92 5.66
CA ARG A 445 -5.00 14.77 4.22
C ARG A 445 -5.01 16.12 3.51
N ALA A 446 -4.21 16.23 2.45
CA ALA A 446 -4.14 17.41 1.62
C ALA A 446 -3.94 17.05 0.15
N TRP A 447 -4.66 17.69 -0.77
CA TRP A 447 -4.56 17.42 -2.20
C TRP A 447 -4.90 18.64 -3.05
N VAL A 448 -4.56 18.56 -4.33
CA VAL A 448 -4.97 19.53 -5.34
C VAL A 448 -6.06 18.90 -6.20
N GLU A 449 -7.17 19.61 -6.39
CA GLU A 449 -8.26 19.20 -7.29
C GLU A 449 -8.65 20.30 -8.29
N PRO A 450 -9.30 19.95 -9.40
CA PRO A 450 -9.82 20.93 -10.34
C PRO A 450 -10.97 21.74 -9.74
N GLY A 451 -10.82 23.06 -9.67
CA GLY A 451 -11.92 23.97 -9.35
C GLY A 451 -12.89 24.17 -10.52
N GLN A 452 -14.07 24.72 -10.22
CA GLN A 452 -15.14 24.99 -11.19
C GLN A 452 -14.70 25.87 -12.38
N ASN A 453 -13.73 26.76 -12.15
CA ASN A 453 -13.21 27.68 -13.15
C ASN A 453 -11.96 27.13 -13.89
N GLY A 454 -11.65 25.84 -13.73
CA GLY A 454 -10.44 25.20 -14.28
C GLY A 454 -9.15 25.51 -13.52
N LYS A 455 -9.19 26.42 -12.53
CA LYS A 455 -8.08 26.70 -11.61
C LYS A 455 -7.98 25.60 -10.56
N ASP A 456 -6.75 25.27 -10.18
CA ASP A 456 -6.48 24.30 -9.12
C ASP A 456 -6.89 24.84 -7.75
N VAL A 457 -7.52 23.97 -6.96
CA VAL A 457 -7.99 24.26 -5.60
C VAL A 457 -7.25 23.35 -4.63
N GLU A 458 -6.67 23.96 -3.61
CA GLU A 458 -6.06 23.25 -2.50
C GLU A 458 -7.15 22.79 -1.53
N ARG A 459 -7.06 21.53 -1.10
CA ARG A 459 -7.90 20.96 -0.05
C ARG A 459 -7.02 20.45 1.06
N ILE A 460 -7.35 20.82 2.29
CA ILE A 460 -6.71 20.30 3.50
C ILE A 460 -7.84 19.95 4.47
N MET A 461 -7.89 18.70 4.92
CA MET A 461 -8.96 18.18 5.74
C MET A 461 -8.44 17.17 6.76
N VAL A 462 -9.16 17.02 7.86
CA VAL A 462 -8.97 15.92 8.82
C VAL A 462 -10.28 15.14 8.99
N PHE A 463 -11.40 15.84 9.12
CA PHE A 463 -12.74 15.25 9.21
C PHE A 463 -13.41 15.14 7.84
N ARG A 464 -14.59 14.51 7.77
CA ARG A 464 -15.44 14.51 6.57
C ARG A 464 -16.16 15.85 6.45
N GLU A 465 -16.58 16.39 7.58
CA GLU A 465 -17.18 17.71 7.73
C GLU A 465 -16.09 18.80 7.86
N LYS A 466 -16.51 20.06 7.71
CA LYS A 466 -15.63 21.20 7.99
C LYS A 466 -15.27 21.23 9.48
N TYR A 467 -14.05 21.66 9.79
CA TYR A 467 -13.70 22.06 11.14
C TYR A 467 -14.41 23.40 11.42
N GLU A 468 -15.10 23.52 12.55
CA GLU A 468 -15.83 24.73 12.97
C GLU A 468 -15.25 25.20 14.29
#